data_AF-A0A174L6S8-F1
#
_entry.id   AF-A0A174L6S8-F1
#
_cell.length_a   1.000
_cell.length_b   1.000
_cell.length_c   1.000
_cell.angle_alpha   90.00
_cell.angle_beta   90.00
_cell.angle_gamma   90.00
#
_symmetry.space_group_name_H-M   'P 1'
#
loop_
_entity.id
_entity.type
_entity.pdbx_description
1 polymer ?
#
loop_
_entity_poly.entity_id
_entity_poly.type
_entity_poly.pdbx_seq_one_letter_code
_entity_poly.pdbx_strand_id
1 'polypeptide(L)'
;MSHQNETVEFGSAYEKYFYLHYDKDGVFLYPEEKTTVTEREISLCGYFVIITSERMTAKEALHLYKSRDVSEKLFASDKSFLGNKSMRSHTNEGVEGRIFTQFIALIIRNKIYTALQEENEKLEKKQNYMTVPAVIRELEKIEMTRQTDNIYRLDHAVTANQKVILKAFGLDANSIKYFASELSKELKEAE
;
A
#
# COMPACT_ATOMS: atom_id res chain seq x y z
N MET A 1 -10.12 7.50 -26.17
CA MET A 1 -10.23 8.92 -26.53
C MET A 1 -11.56 9.42 -26.03
N SER A 2 -11.60 10.09 -24.87
CA SER A 2 -12.86 10.42 -24.15
C SER A 2 -13.19 11.92 -24.13
N HIS A 3 -12.41 12.76 -24.80
CA HIS A 3 -12.49 14.23 -24.69
C HIS A 3 -12.56 14.95 -26.04
N GLN A 4 -12.90 14.23 -27.12
CA GLN A 4 -13.02 14.83 -28.45
C GLN A 4 -14.28 15.69 -28.51
N ASN A 5 -14.17 16.94 -28.99
CA ASN A 5 -15.24 17.95 -29.02
C ASN A 5 -15.67 18.49 -27.64
N GLU A 6 -14.80 18.43 -26.64
CA GLU A 6 -15.00 19.06 -25.34
C GLU A 6 -14.10 20.28 -25.17
N THR A 7 -14.54 21.28 -24.40
CA THR A 7 -13.71 22.42 -24.00
C THR A 7 -12.80 21.99 -22.85
N VAL A 8 -11.64 21.42 -23.18
CA VAL A 8 -10.67 20.92 -22.21
C VAL A 8 -9.31 21.51 -22.54
N GLU A 9 -8.70 22.18 -21.56
CA GLU A 9 -7.30 22.57 -21.63
C GLU A 9 -6.42 21.44 -21.08
N PHE A 10 -5.44 21.02 -21.88
CA PHE A 10 -4.44 20.05 -21.45
C PHE A 10 -3.23 20.78 -20.87
N GLY A 11 -2.66 20.25 -19.78
CA GLY A 11 -1.46 20.84 -19.18
C GLY A 11 -0.21 20.75 -20.06
N SER A 12 0.81 21.54 -19.73
CA SER A 12 2.10 21.64 -20.45
C SER A 12 2.81 20.30 -20.70
N ALA A 13 2.53 19.27 -19.89
CA ALA A 13 3.03 17.92 -20.11
C ALA A 13 2.57 17.33 -21.45
N TYR A 14 1.33 17.60 -21.88
CA TYR A 14 0.78 17.10 -23.15
C TYR A 14 1.32 17.89 -24.34
N GLU A 15 1.43 19.21 -24.21
CA GLU A 15 1.99 20.08 -25.25
C GLU A 15 3.45 19.74 -25.59
N LYS A 16 4.19 19.12 -24.67
CA LYS A 16 5.54 18.64 -24.94
C LYS A 16 5.57 17.56 -26.03
N TYR A 17 4.60 16.64 -26.03
CA TYR A 17 4.57 15.46 -26.90
C TYR A 17 3.57 15.56 -28.05
N PHE A 18 2.61 16.48 -27.97
CA PHE A 18 1.56 16.64 -28.96
C PHE A 18 1.41 18.10 -29.40
N TYR A 19 1.10 18.29 -30.67
CA TYR A 19 0.39 19.48 -31.12
C TYR A 19 -1.10 19.27 -30.83
N LEU A 20 -1.68 20.14 -30.01
CA LEU A 20 -3.10 20.07 -29.65
C LEU A 20 -3.86 21.02 -30.57
N HIS A 21 -4.73 20.48 -31.42
CA HIS A 21 -5.51 21.26 -32.37
C HIS A 21 -6.85 21.64 -31.75
N TYR A 22 -7.17 22.93 -31.77
CA TYR A 22 -8.43 23.49 -31.29
C TYR A 22 -9.17 24.20 -32.42
N ASP A 23 -10.49 24.24 -32.35
CA ASP A 23 -11.30 25.10 -33.21
C ASP A 23 -11.21 26.57 -32.74
N LYS A 24 -11.74 27.50 -33.54
CA LYS A 24 -11.81 28.94 -33.27
C LYS A 24 -12.51 29.29 -31.95
N ASP A 25 -13.41 28.43 -31.51
CA ASP A 25 -14.15 28.56 -30.24
C ASP A 25 -13.41 27.92 -29.05
N GLY A 26 -12.16 27.46 -29.25
CA GLY A 26 -11.34 26.85 -28.20
C GLY A 26 -11.70 25.40 -27.88
N VAL A 27 -12.50 24.74 -28.72
CA VAL A 27 -12.89 23.32 -28.53
C VAL A 27 -11.79 22.41 -29.04
N PHE A 28 -11.38 21.43 -28.23
CA PHE A 28 -10.34 20.47 -28.63
C PHE A 28 -10.84 19.52 -29.73
N LEU A 29 -10.08 19.44 -30.82
CA LEU A 29 -10.41 18.63 -31.99
C LEU A 29 -9.69 17.28 -31.97
N TYR A 30 -8.35 17.31 -31.98
CA TYR A 30 -7.52 16.10 -31.96
C TYR A 30 -6.07 16.43 -31.59
N PRO A 31 -5.33 15.43 -31.05
CA PRO A 31 -3.89 15.54 -30.86
C PRO A 31 -3.14 15.05 -32.11
N GLU A 32 -2.07 15.74 -32.47
CA GLU A 32 -1.08 15.29 -33.45
C GLU A 32 0.26 15.05 -32.73
N GLU A 33 0.86 13.90 -32.94
CA GLU A 33 2.10 13.52 -32.24
C GLU A 33 3.32 14.29 -32.75
N LYS A 34 4.14 14.80 -31.83
CA LYS A 34 5.47 15.35 -32.11
C LYS A 34 6.48 14.20 -32.22
N THR A 35 6.45 13.47 -33.33
CA THR A 35 7.31 12.29 -33.58
C THR A 35 8.78 12.56 -33.29
N THR A 36 9.32 13.72 -33.63
CA THR A 36 10.73 14.07 -33.34
C THR A 36 11.06 14.12 -31.85
N VAL A 37 10.12 14.56 -31.00
CA VAL A 37 10.27 14.57 -29.55
C VAL A 37 10.18 13.14 -29.01
N THR A 38 9.17 12.38 -29.46
CA THR A 38 8.98 10.99 -29.06
C THR A 38 10.19 10.13 -29.43
N GLU A 39 10.64 10.17 -30.68
CA GLU A 39 11.79 9.42 -31.18
C GLU A 39 13.08 9.79 -30.45
N ARG A 40 13.29 11.09 -30.17
CA ARG A 40 14.44 11.53 -29.37
C ARG A 40 14.39 10.94 -27.97
N GLU A 41 13.26 10.96 -27.29
CA GLU A 41 13.15 10.38 -25.95
C GLU A 41 13.30 8.86 -25.97
N ILE A 42 12.76 8.17 -26.98
CA ILE A 42 12.98 6.74 -27.19
C ILE A 42 14.48 6.46 -27.43
N SER A 43 15.17 7.29 -28.21
CA SER A 43 16.62 7.12 -28.45
C SER A 43 17.47 7.29 -27.19
N LEU A 44 16.96 8.06 -26.22
CA LEU A 44 17.58 8.29 -24.92
C LEU A 44 17.08 7.33 -23.84
N CYS A 45 16.08 6.49 -24.14
CA CYS A 45 15.54 5.56 -23.18
C CYS A 45 16.51 4.39 -22.98
N GLY A 46 16.83 4.09 -21.73
CA GLY A 46 17.60 2.91 -21.38
C GLY A 46 16.74 1.65 -21.53
N TYR A 47 17.38 0.52 -21.85
CA TYR A 47 16.71 -0.77 -21.83
C TYR A 47 16.67 -1.33 -20.40
N PHE A 48 15.50 -1.84 -20.01
CA PHE A 48 15.32 -2.61 -18.79
C PHE A 48 14.93 -4.04 -19.16
N VAL A 49 15.74 -5.01 -18.73
CA VAL A 49 15.57 -6.42 -19.09
C VAL A 49 15.42 -7.25 -17.80
N ILE A 50 14.36 -8.06 -17.75
CA ILE A 50 14.19 -9.09 -16.71
C ILE A 50 14.53 -10.43 -17.34
N ILE A 51 15.48 -11.15 -16.74
CA ILE A 51 15.84 -12.51 -17.12
C ILE A 51 15.33 -13.44 -16.02
N THR A 52 14.57 -14.47 -16.40
CA THR A 52 14.04 -15.48 -15.47
C THR A 52 14.20 -16.86 -16.08
N SER A 53 14.50 -17.86 -15.24
CA SER A 53 14.53 -19.28 -15.61
C SER A 53 13.15 -19.92 -15.59
N GLU A 54 12.18 -19.24 -15.00
CA GLU A 54 10.83 -19.76 -14.77
C GLU A 54 9.90 -19.48 -15.96
N ARG A 55 8.96 -20.41 -16.21
CA ARG A 55 7.90 -20.19 -17.21
C ARG A 55 6.82 -19.29 -16.63
N MET A 56 6.77 -18.05 -17.10
CA MET A 56 5.77 -17.06 -16.67
C MET A 56 5.51 -16.03 -17.77
N THR A 57 4.41 -15.31 -17.64
CA THR A 57 4.10 -14.16 -18.50
C THR A 57 4.98 -12.97 -18.17
N ALA A 58 5.16 -12.04 -19.12
CA ALA A 58 5.90 -10.80 -18.89
C ALA A 58 5.30 -9.97 -17.74
N LYS A 59 3.96 -10.02 -17.57
CA LYS A 59 3.26 -9.34 -16.47
C LYS A 59 3.64 -9.93 -15.11
N GLU A 60 3.67 -11.26 -15.00
CA GLU A 60 4.08 -11.95 -13.77
C GLU A 60 5.55 -11.68 -13.44
N ALA A 61 6.44 -11.74 -14.43
CA ALA A 61 7.86 -11.43 -14.26
C ALA A 61 8.06 -10.00 -13.74
N LEU A 62 7.35 -9.03 -14.34
CA LEU A 62 7.39 -7.64 -13.90
C LEU A 62 6.81 -7.45 -12.49
N HIS A 63 5.72 -8.15 -12.16
CA HIS A 63 5.10 -8.10 -10.84
C HIS A 63 6.05 -8.65 -9.76
N LEU A 64 6.66 -9.81 -9.98
CA LEU A 64 7.64 -10.39 -9.08
C LEU A 64 8.86 -9.49 -8.88
N TYR A 65 9.39 -8.92 -9.97
CA TYR A 65 10.50 -7.97 -9.89
C TYR A 65 10.14 -6.74 -9.06
N LYS A 66 8.95 -6.15 -9.28
CA LYS A 66 8.47 -5.01 -8.49
C LYS A 66 8.26 -5.37 -7.01
N SER A 67 7.77 -6.56 -6.71
CA SER A 67 7.59 -7.04 -5.33
C SER A 67 8.94 -7.12 -4.58
N ARG A 68 10.00 -7.58 -5.28
CA ARG A 68 11.36 -7.56 -4.75
C ARG A 68 11.86 -6.14 -4.47
N ASP A 69 11.74 -5.23 -5.43
CA ASP A 69 12.14 -3.82 -5.27
C ASP A 69 11.42 -3.16 -4.08
N VAL A 70 10.14 -3.46 -3.88
CA VAL A 70 9.42 -2.98 -2.70
C VAL A 70 10.02 -3.54 -1.41
N SER A 71 10.35 -4.84 -1.37
CA SER A 71 11.02 -5.42 -0.20
C SER A 71 12.35 -4.72 0.10
N GLU A 72 13.17 -4.46 -0.93
CA GLU A 72 14.44 -3.73 -0.78
C GLU A 72 14.21 -2.30 -0.27
N LYS A 73 13.23 -1.58 -0.83
CA LYS A 73 12.85 -0.23 -0.35
C LYS A 73 12.35 -0.26 1.09
N LEU A 74 11.63 -1.30 1.49
CA LEU A 74 11.19 -1.48 2.86
C LEU A 74 12.38 -1.64 3.81
N PHE A 75 13.34 -2.51 3.49
CA PHE A 75 14.58 -2.65 4.26
C PHE A 75 15.41 -1.36 4.30
N ALA A 76 15.50 -0.62 3.18
CA ALA A 76 16.18 0.67 3.16
C ALA A 76 15.47 1.71 4.06
N SER A 77 14.14 1.68 4.06
CA SER A 77 13.30 2.58 4.85
C SER A 77 13.26 2.23 6.34
N ASP A 78 13.69 1.04 6.74
CA ASP A 78 13.80 0.58 8.13
C ASP A 78 14.57 1.57 9.01
N LYS A 79 15.68 2.10 8.48
CA LYS A 79 16.49 3.14 9.14
C LYS A 79 15.65 4.32 9.61
N SER A 80 14.67 4.72 8.81
CA SER A 80 13.80 5.86 9.11
C SER A 80 12.54 5.45 9.88
N PHE A 81 11.95 4.29 9.60
CA PHE A 81 10.69 3.86 10.23
C PHE A 81 10.87 3.24 11.62
N LEU A 82 11.86 2.37 11.83
CA LEU A 82 12.14 1.72 13.12
C LEU A 82 13.26 2.42 13.91
N GLY A 83 13.63 3.64 13.50
CA GLY A 83 14.59 4.48 14.21
C GLY A 83 16.02 3.93 14.23
N ASN A 84 16.40 3.16 13.20
CA ASN A 84 17.70 2.50 13.12
C ASN A 84 18.83 3.38 12.52
N LYS A 85 18.65 4.71 12.53
CA LYS A 85 19.73 5.65 12.14
C LYS A 85 20.93 5.60 13.09
N SER A 86 20.72 5.25 14.35
CA SER A 86 21.78 5.18 15.35
C SER A 86 21.60 3.99 16.28
N MET A 87 22.66 3.19 16.38
CA MET A 87 22.70 1.94 17.14
C MET A 87 23.35 2.18 18.51
N ARG A 88 22.80 3.15 19.26
CA ARG A 88 23.31 3.55 20.59
C ARG A 88 23.00 2.48 21.63
N SER A 89 23.83 1.45 21.69
CA SER A 89 23.87 0.46 22.76
C SER A 89 25.28 0.43 23.34
N HIS A 90 25.38 0.23 24.65
CA HIS A 90 26.68 0.14 25.35
C HIS A 90 27.33 -1.24 25.19
N THR A 91 26.59 -2.25 24.71
CA THR A 91 27.06 -3.62 24.53
C THR A 91 26.68 -4.15 23.15
N ASN A 92 27.47 -5.13 22.66
CA ASN A 92 27.20 -5.81 21.40
C ASN A 92 25.91 -6.63 21.47
N GLU A 93 25.64 -7.25 22.62
CA GLU A 93 24.43 -8.04 22.84
C GLU A 93 23.16 -7.18 22.71
N GLY A 94 23.20 -5.94 23.21
CA GLY A 94 22.09 -4.99 23.06
C GLY A 94 21.89 -4.54 21.61
N VAL A 95 22.96 -4.48 20.82
CA VAL A 95 22.89 -4.24 19.37
C VAL A 95 22.24 -5.42 18.66
N GLU A 96 22.72 -6.64 18.92
CA GLU A 96 22.21 -7.87 18.30
C GLU A 96 20.74 -8.10 18.61
N GLY A 97 20.33 -7.95 19.88
CA GLY A 97 18.93 -8.08 20.28
C GLY A 97 18.02 -7.08 19.56
N ARG A 98 18.48 -5.84 19.38
CA ARG A 98 17.73 -4.81 18.66
C ARG A 98 17.57 -5.15 17.17
N ILE A 99 18.64 -5.58 16.51
CA ILE A 99 18.61 -6.03 15.11
C ILE A 99 17.65 -7.21 14.96
N PHE A 100 17.69 -8.16 15.90
CA PHE A 100 16.80 -9.32 15.89
C PHE A 100 15.33 -8.92 15.99
N THR A 101 14.95 -8.09 16.97
CA THR A 101 13.57 -7.60 17.10
C THR A 101 13.11 -6.81 15.88
N GLN A 102 13.98 -5.99 15.30
CA GLN A 102 13.69 -5.24 14.08
C GLN A 102 13.43 -6.15 12.88
N PHE A 103 14.24 -7.22 12.73
CA PHE A 103 14.04 -8.19 11.67
C PHE A 103 12.66 -8.84 11.75
N ILE A 104 12.21 -9.22 12.95
CA ILE A 104 10.86 -9.74 13.18
C ILE A 104 9.79 -8.70 12.84
N ALA A 105 9.96 -7.45 13.28
CA ALA A 105 9.03 -6.36 12.96
C ALA A 105 8.90 -6.13 11.44
N LEU A 106 10.01 -6.20 10.70
CA LEU A 106 10.02 -6.08 9.24
C LEU A 106 9.29 -7.23 8.54
N ILE A 107 9.42 -8.47 9.04
CA ILE A 107 8.68 -9.63 8.52
C ILE A 107 7.17 -9.39 8.67
N ILE A 108 6.72 -8.99 9.87
CA ILE A 108 5.31 -8.71 10.15
C ILE A 108 4.82 -7.57 9.24
N ARG A 109 5.59 -6.48 9.14
CA ARG A 109 5.26 -5.32 8.31
C ARG A 109 5.16 -5.69 6.82
N ASN A 110 6.04 -6.54 6.31
CA ASN A 110 6.00 -7.03 4.93
C ASN A 110 4.77 -7.90 4.70
N LYS A 111 4.43 -8.78 5.65
CA LYS A 111 3.22 -9.59 5.55
C LYS A 111 1.96 -8.73 5.49
N ILE A 112 1.86 -7.70 6.32
CA ILE A 112 0.78 -6.71 6.28
C ILE A 112 0.74 -6.01 4.92
N TYR A 113 1.89 -5.51 4.46
CA TYR A 113 1.97 -4.82 3.17
C TYR A 113 1.47 -5.68 2.01
N THR A 114 1.94 -6.93 1.92
CA THR A 114 1.58 -7.84 0.83
C THR A 114 0.10 -8.17 0.84
N ALA A 115 -0.48 -8.47 2.01
CA ALA A 115 -1.91 -8.70 2.17
C ALA A 115 -2.75 -7.49 1.72
N LEU A 116 -2.33 -6.28 2.10
CA LEU A 116 -3.00 -5.04 1.70
C LEU A 116 -2.89 -4.77 0.20
N GLN A 117 -1.74 -5.06 -0.42
CA GLN A 117 -1.57 -4.90 -1.87
C GLN A 117 -2.48 -5.86 -2.64
N GLU A 118 -2.51 -7.13 -2.27
CA GLU A 118 -3.37 -8.13 -2.91
C GLU A 118 -4.85 -7.73 -2.85
N GLU A 119 -5.32 -7.20 -1.73
CA GLU A 119 -6.71 -6.73 -1.63
C GLU A 119 -6.92 -5.41 -2.38
N ASN A 120 -5.96 -4.49 -2.33
CA ASN A 120 -6.05 -3.20 -3.02
C ASN A 120 -5.99 -3.34 -4.56
N GLU A 121 -5.35 -4.38 -5.09
CA GLU A 121 -5.39 -4.72 -6.52
C GLU A 121 -6.77 -5.21 -7.00
N LYS A 122 -7.61 -5.73 -6.09
CA LYS A 122 -8.99 -6.12 -6.39
C LYS A 122 -9.97 -4.95 -6.35
N LEU A 123 -9.57 -3.81 -5.79
CA LEU A 123 -10.40 -2.62 -5.70
C LEU A 123 -10.30 -1.81 -6.99
N GLU A 124 -11.44 -1.31 -7.50
CA GLU A 124 -11.47 -0.47 -8.70
C GLU A 124 -10.70 0.84 -8.54
N LYS A 125 -10.61 1.34 -7.30
CA LYS A 125 -9.91 2.57 -6.95
C LYS A 125 -8.92 2.30 -5.83
N LYS A 126 -7.69 2.78 -6.04
CA LYS A 126 -6.64 2.78 -5.02
C LYS A 126 -7.09 3.63 -3.83
N GLN A 127 -7.17 3.00 -2.67
CA GLN A 127 -7.60 3.65 -1.44
C GLN A 127 -6.38 4.24 -0.71
N ASN A 128 -6.46 5.52 -0.32
CA ASN A 128 -5.34 6.20 0.36
C ASN A 128 -5.05 5.64 1.76
N TYR A 129 -6.03 4.96 2.38
CA TYR A 129 -5.90 4.36 3.71
C TYR A 129 -5.31 2.94 3.70
N MET A 130 -5.08 2.32 2.53
CA MET A 130 -4.52 0.96 2.41
C MET A 130 -2.98 0.94 2.51
N THR A 131 -2.42 1.77 3.40
CA THR A 131 -0.99 1.77 3.72
C THR A 131 -0.77 1.19 5.10
N VAL A 132 0.36 0.50 5.33
CA VAL A 132 0.65 -0.15 6.61
C VAL A 132 0.47 0.79 7.82
N PRO A 133 1.01 2.03 7.83
CA PRO A 133 0.84 2.92 8.97
C PRO A 133 -0.61 3.40 9.18
N ALA A 134 -1.37 3.62 8.10
CA ALA A 134 -2.76 4.03 8.20
C ALA A 134 -3.64 2.89 8.70
N VAL A 135 -3.38 1.67 8.21
CA VAL A 135 -4.09 0.46 8.62
C VAL A 135 -3.89 0.16 10.10
N ILE A 136 -2.66 0.23 10.60
CA ILE A 136 -2.38 0.03 12.03
C ILE A 136 -3.20 1.00 12.87
N ARG A 137 -3.14 2.31 12.56
CA ARG A 137 -3.92 3.33 13.28
C ARG A 137 -5.43 3.16 13.19
N GLU A 138 -5.93 2.61 12.08
CA GLU A 138 -7.37 2.40 11.90
C GLU A 138 -7.86 1.15 12.64
N LEU A 139 -7.05 0.11 12.71
CA LEU A 139 -7.33 -1.12 13.46
C LEU A 139 -7.14 -0.94 14.97
N GLU A 140 -6.22 -0.06 15.40
CA GLU A 140 -6.06 0.32 16.81
C GLU A 140 -7.37 0.83 17.44
N LYS A 141 -8.26 1.44 16.65
CA LYS A 141 -9.57 1.92 17.11
C LYS A 141 -10.57 0.79 17.44
N ILE A 142 -10.24 -0.46 17.13
CA ILE A 142 -11.06 -1.61 17.51
C ILE A 142 -10.69 -1.97 18.95
N GLU A 143 -11.34 -1.31 19.90
CA GLU A 143 -11.06 -1.45 21.33
C GLU A 143 -12.24 -2.10 22.07
N MET A 144 -11.96 -2.66 23.24
CA MET A 144 -12.96 -3.21 24.15
C MET A 144 -12.97 -2.45 25.47
N THR A 145 -14.15 -2.12 25.98
CA THR A 145 -14.36 -1.46 27.26
C THR A 145 -15.07 -2.39 28.24
N ARG A 146 -14.65 -2.37 29.51
CA ARG A 146 -15.32 -3.09 30.59
C ARG A 146 -16.57 -2.31 31.00
N GLN A 147 -17.72 -2.98 30.97
CA GLN A 147 -18.98 -2.40 31.43
C GLN A 147 -19.23 -2.72 32.91
N THR A 148 -20.28 -2.13 33.48
CA THR A 148 -20.63 -2.25 34.91
C THR A 148 -20.96 -3.68 35.35
N ASP A 149 -21.25 -4.58 34.40
CA ASP A 149 -21.48 -6.00 34.63
C ASP A 149 -20.20 -6.85 34.58
N ASN A 150 -19.02 -6.19 34.57
CA ASN A 150 -17.70 -6.80 34.45
C ASN A 150 -17.49 -7.61 33.16
N ILE A 151 -18.26 -7.32 32.12
CA ILE A 151 -18.10 -7.92 30.80
C ILE A 151 -17.40 -6.91 29.89
N TYR A 152 -16.38 -7.37 29.17
CA TYR A 152 -15.70 -6.56 28.15
C TYR A 152 -16.49 -6.64 26.84
N ARG A 153 -16.80 -5.50 26.25
CA ARG A 153 -17.51 -5.40 24.97
C ARG A 153 -16.77 -4.47 24.03
N LEU A 154 -16.93 -4.65 22.72
CA LEU A 154 -16.42 -3.70 21.74
C LEU A 154 -17.01 -2.31 22.03
N ASP A 155 -16.14 -1.30 22.06
CA ASP A 155 -16.54 0.08 22.32
C ASP A 155 -17.41 0.62 21.17
N HIS A 156 -16.99 0.32 19.94
CA HIS A 156 -17.68 0.70 18.72
C HIS A 156 -17.84 -0.48 17.76
N ALA A 157 -18.87 -0.40 16.92
CA ALA A 157 -19.04 -1.34 15.83
C ALA A 157 -17.94 -1.16 14.78
N VAL A 158 -17.48 -2.27 14.19
CA VAL A 158 -16.47 -2.26 13.13
C VAL A 158 -16.96 -1.44 11.93
N THR A 159 -16.20 -0.40 11.56
CA THR A 159 -16.52 0.56 10.50
C THR A 159 -16.39 -0.05 9.10
N ALA A 160 -16.89 0.63 8.06
CA ALA A 160 -16.75 0.17 6.67
C ALA A 160 -15.28 0.07 6.24
N ASN A 161 -14.45 1.06 6.59
CA ASN A 161 -13.02 1.04 6.28
C ASN A 161 -12.32 -0.12 7.00
N GLN A 162 -12.62 -0.32 8.28
CA GLN A 162 -12.08 -1.45 9.04
C GLN A 162 -12.49 -2.79 8.44
N LYS A 163 -13.73 -2.96 7.97
CA LYS A 163 -14.16 -4.20 7.28
C LYS A 163 -13.35 -4.46 6.00
N VAL A 164 -13.07 -3.44 5.20
CA VAL A 164 -12.24 -3.57 3.99
C VAL A 164 -10.81 -3.98 4.36
N ILE A 165 -10.25 -3.36 5.40
CA ILE A 165 -8.91 -3.69 5.90
C ILE A 165 -8.86 -5.14 6.42
N LEU A 166 -9.83 -5.53 7.25
CA LEU A 166 -9.92 -6.88 7.83
C LEU A 166 -10.04 -7.96 6.76
N LYS A 167 -10.75 -7.67 5.67
CA LYS A 167 -10.89 -8.58 4.53
C LYS A 167 -9.54 -8.93 3.89
N ALA A 168 -8.58 -8.00 3.89
CA ALA A 168 -7.22 -8.28 3.41
C ALA A 168 -6.51 -9.37 4.23
N PHE A 169 -6.93 -9.57 5.49
CA PHE A 169 -6.44 -10.62 6.38
C PHE A 169 -7.36 -11.84 6.47
N GLY A 170 -8.39 -11.92 5.62
CA GLY A 170 -9.40 -12.99 5.67
C GLY A 170 -10.34 -12.90 6.87
N LEU A 171 -10.46 -11.73 7.51
CA LEU A 171 -11.31 -11.50 8.67
C LEU A 171 -12.52 -10.64 8.30
N ASP A 172 -13.59 -10.78 9.08
CA ASP A 172 -14.79 -9.97 8.97
C ASP A 172 -15.25 -9.45 10.34
N ALA A 173 -16.34 -8.67 10.36
CA ALA A 173 -16.87 -8.13 11.61
C ALA A 173 -17.36 -9.21 12.58
N ASN A 174 -17.77 -10.39 12.09
CA ASN A 174 -18.18 -11.50 12.93
C ASN A 174 -16.98 -12.16 13.62
N SER A 175 -15.87 -12.28 12.91
CA SER A 175 -14.58 -12.73 13.44
C SER A 175 -14.15 -11.86 14.61
N ILE A 176 -14.24 -10.54 14.47
CA ILE A 176 -13.92 -9.59 15.55
C ILE A 176 -14.87 -9.74 16.75
N LYS A 177 -16.17 -9.88 16.51
CA LYS A 177 -17.15 -10.13 17.59
C LYS A 177 -16.86 -11.44 18.33
N TYR A 178 -16.49 -12.48 17.60
CA TYR A 178 -16.12 -13.77 18.16
C TYR A 178 -14.87 -13.64 19.05
N PHE A 179 -13.78 -13.07 18.54
CA PHE A 179 -12.56 -12.85 19.33
C PHE A 179 -12.80 -11.99 20.57
N ALA A 180 -13.59 -10.92 20.44
CA ALA A 180 -13.97 -10.08 21.56
C ALA A 180 -14.74 -10.87 22.63
N SER A 181 -15.64 -11.76 22.23
CA SER A 181 -16.41 -12.58 23.16
C SER A 181 -15.55 -13.63 23.89
N GLU A 182 -14.61 -14.27 23.19
CA GLU A 182 -13.68 -15.24 23.79
C GLU A 182 -12.73 -14.53 24.75
N LEU A 183 -12.14 -13.40 24.34
CA LEU A 183 -11.27 -12.60 25.19
C LEU A 183 -11.99 -12.11 26.45
N SER A 184 -13.27 -11.71 26.34
CA SER A 184 -14.05 -11.32 27.51
C SER A 184 -14.32 -12.48 28.48
N LYS A 185 -14.36 -13.74 28.01
CA LYS A 185 -14.48 -14.90 28.89
C LYS A 185 -13.18 -15.15 29.63
N GLU A 186 -12.05 -15.17 28.91
CA GLU A 186 -10.72 -15.35 29.49
C GLU A 186 -10.40 -14.28 30.55
N LEU A 187 -10.69 -13.00 30.24
CA LEU A 187 -10.50 -11.89 31.17
C LEU A 187 -11.38 -11.99 32.41
N LYS A 188 -12.53 -12.66 32.32
CA LYS A 188 -13.43 -12.89 33.46
C LYS A 188 -12.96 -14.06 34.33
N GLU A 189 -12.30 -15.06 33.74
CA GLU A 189 -11.74 -16.21 34.46
C GLU A 189 -10.42 -15.88 35.17
N ALA A 190 -9.68 -14.89 34.67
CA ALA A 190 -8.42 -14.43 35.25
C ALA A 190 -8.58 -13.48 36.45
N GLU A 191 -9.81 -13.09 36.80
CA GLU A 191 -10.18 -12.27 37.97
C GLU A 191 -10.60 -13.13 39.17
#